data_AF-A0A653DJA0-F1
#
_entry.id   AF-A0A653DJA0-F1
#
_cell.length_a   1.000
_cell.length_b   1.000
_cell.length_c   1.000
_cell.angle_alpha   90.00
_cell.angle_beta   90.00
_cell.angle_gamma   90.00
#
_symmetry.space_group_name_H-M   'P 1'
#
loop_
_entity.id
_entity.type
_entity.pdbx_description
1 polymer ?
#
loop_
_entity_poly.entity_id
_entity_poly.type
_entity_poly.pdbx_seq_one_letter_code
_entity_poly.pdbx_strand_id
1 'polypeptide(L)'
;MTFIITFSVINVTLPDEKSNYVHRIGRVGRAERMGLAISLVSNVPEKVWYHGEWCKTRGRNCWNTNLTTMNPKGCCIWYNEPQYLAEIEEHLNVTIQQIEPDMVVPHDDFDGKVVYGQKRLNTGSGYQTHTAQMAPIVKELCKIESEAQLIYLQRHLAGFSHG
;
A
#
# COMPACT_ATOMS: atom_id res chain seq x y z
N MET A 1 -14.16 5.16 -2.76
CA MET A 1 -12.72 4.89 -2.97
C MET A 1 -12.10 4.62 -1.61
N THR A 2 -12.02 3.34 -1.23
CA THR A 2 -11.54 2.92 0.09
C THR A 2 -10.02 3.07 0.13
N PHE A 3 -9.51 4.11 0.78
CA PHE A 3 -8.09 4.23 1.07
C PHE A 3 -7.74 3.22 2.17
N ILE A 4 -7.24 2.04 1.78
CA ILE A 4 -6.61 1.12 2.72
C ILE A 4 -5.33 1.82 3.20
N ILE A 5 -5.34 2.33 4.43
CA ILE A 5 -4.15 2.88 5.09
C ILE A 5 -3.36 1.67 5.60
N THR A 6 -2.30 1.29 4.90
CA THR A 6 -1.39 0.25 5.36
C THR A 6 -0.38 0.87 6.33
N PHE A 7 -0.34 0.36 7.56
CA PHE A 7 0.59 0.83 8.60
C PHE A 7 2.02 0.28 8.41
N SER A 8 2.13 -0.90 7.81
CA SER A 8 3.40 -1.56 7.54
C SER A 8 3.41 -2.27 6.18
N VAL A 9 4.60 -2.41 5.60
CA VAL A 9 4.88 -3.17 4.38
C VAL A 9 6.07 -4.08 4.66
N ILE A 10 5.97 -5.35 4.24
CA ILE A 10 7.07 -6.31 4.31
C ILE A 10 7.35 -6.77 2.88
N ASN A 11 8.53 -6.46 2.37
CA ASN A 11 9.02 -6.97 1.09
C ASN A 11 9.82 -8.25 1.35
N VAL A 12 9.39 -9.37 0.78
CA VAL A 12 10.09 -10.66 0.91
C VAL A 12 11.22 -10.78 -0.11
N THR A 13 11.08 -10.13 -1.26
CA THR A 13 12.11 -9.97 -2.27
C THR A 13 12.12 -8.52 -2.73
N LEU A 14 13.30 -8.01 -3.07
CA LEU A 14 13.40 -6.70 -3.69
C LEU A 14 12.79 -6.74 -5.10
N PRO A 15 12.20 -5.63 -5.58
CA PRO A 15 11.86 -5.49 -6.98
C PRO A 15 13.11 -5.15 -7.80
N ASP A 16 13.07 -5.50 -9.09
CA ASP A 16 14.13 -5.31 -10.08
C ASP A 16 14.25 -3.86 -10.52
N GLU A 17 13.16 -3.11 -10.43
CA GLU A 17 13.13 -1.67 -10.67
C GLU A 17 12.96 -0.87 -9.37
N LYS A 18 13.84 0.11 -9.17
CA LYS A 18 13.78 1.05 -8.03
C LYS A 18 12.47 1.82 -7.90
N SER A 19 11.82 2.16 -9.02
CA SER A 19 10.50 2.81 -9.04
C SER A 19 9.43 1.93 -8.36
N ASN A 20 9.47 0.63 -8.62
CA ASN A 20 8.55 -0.33 -8.00
C ASN A 20 8.80 -0.45 -6.49
N TYR A 21 10.05 -0.33 -6.04
CA TYR A 21 10.36 -0.25 -4.61
C TYR A 21 9.71 0.97 -3.96
N VAL A 22 9.91 2.16 -4.53
CA VAL A 22 9.33 3.42 -4.05
C VAL A 22 7.80 3.35 -3.99
N HIS A 23 7.17 2.77 -5.03
CA HIS A 23 5.72 2.57 -5.06
C HIS A 23 5.21 1.60 -3.98
N ARG A 24 5.99 0.57 -3.62
CA ARG A 24 5.64 -0.36 -2.54
C ARG A 24 5.70 0.31 -1.18
N ILE A 25 6.80 1.01 -0.88
CA ILE A 25 6.95 1.70 0.41
C ILE A 25 6.02 2.93 0.52
N GLY A 26 5.65 3.59 -0.59
CA GLY A 26 4.68 4.71 -0.61
C GLY A 26 3.24 4.32 -0.24
N ARG A 27 3.00 3.06 0.11
CA ARG A 27 1.75 2.60 0.73
C ARG A 27 1.71 2.89 2.24
N VAL A 28 2.86 2.96 2.90
CA VAL A 28 2.94 3.28 4.33
C VAL A 28 3.06 4.79 4.56
N GLY A 29 2.87 5.23 5.81
CA GLY A 29 3.24 6.59 6.21
C GLY A 29 2.27 7.69 5.76
N ARG A 30 0.95 7.45 5.78
CA ARG A 30 -0.07 8.43 5.34
C ARG A 30 -0.70 9.18 6.51
N ALA A 31 -1.19 10.39 6.24
CA ALA A 31 -1.92 11.23 7.20
C ALA A 31 -1.13 11.52 8.49
N GLU A 32 0.12 12.00 8.35
CA GLU A 32 1.02 12.39 9.45
C GLU A 32 1.39 11.26 10.43
N ARG A 33 1.20 10.00 10.04
CA ARG A 33 1.61 8.83 10.83
C ARG A 33 2.85 8.19 10.24
N MET A 34 3.76 7.73 11.10
CA MET A 34 4.93 6.94 10.69
C MET A 34 4.49 5.58 10.16
N GLY A 35 5.10 5.18 9.05
CA GLY A 35 4.94 3.85 8.45
C GLY A 35 6.24 3.08 8.52
N LEU A 36 6.17 1.76 8.69
CA LEU A 36 7.35 0.89 8.70
C LEU A 36 7.37 0.04 7.43
N ALA A 37 8.48 0.07 6.72
CA ALA A 37 8.76 -0.83 5.61
C ALA A 37 9.98 -1.68 5.95
N ILE A 38 9.80 -2.99 6.03
CA ILE A 38 10.90 -3.95 6.21
C ILE A 38 11.12 -4.67 4.88
N SER A 39 12.36 -4.77 4.44
CA SER A 39 12.73 -5.52 3.23
C SER A 39 13.71 -6.62 3.61
N LEU A 40 13.35 -7.87 3.29
CA LEU A 40 14.25 -9.01 3.39
C LEU A 40 15.09 -9.05 2.12
N VAL A 41 16.40 -9.11 2.28
CA VAL A 41 17.38 -9.05 1.19
C VAL A 41 18.35 -10.20 1.36
N SER A 42 18.52 -10.99 0.30
CA SER A 42 19.50 -12.06 0.23
C SER A 42 20.90 -11.49 -0.02
N ASN A 43 21.91 -12.04 0.65
CA ASN A 43 23.31 -11.63 0.47
C ASN A 43 23.98 -12.35 -0.71
N VAL A 44 23.28 -13.28 -1.36
CA VAL A 44 23.79 -14.08 -2.48
C VAL A 44 22.87 -13.97 -3.69
N PRO A 45 23.40 -13.99 -4.92
CA PRO A 45 22.57 -14.02 -6.11
C PRO A 45 21.70 -15.27 -6.13
N GLU A 46 20.41 -15.11 -6.38
CA GLU A 46 19.45 -16.20 -6.40
C GLU A 46 19.02 -16.52 -7.84
N LYS A 47 18.93 -17.82 -8.16
CA LYS A 47 18.46 -18.25 -9.47
C LYS A 47 16.94 -18.36 -9.45
N VAL A 48 16.27 -17.45 -10.15
CA VAL A 48 14.82 -17.36 -10.19
C VAL A 48 14.27 -17.68 -11.57
N TRP A 49 13.03 -18.16 -11.60
CA TRP A 49 12.31 -18.44 -12.84
C TRP A 49 11.85 -17.14 -13.52
N TYR A 50 12.17 -16.98 -14.79
CA TYR A 50 11.77 -15.84 -15.59
C TYR A 50 11.31 -16.28 -16.97
N HIS A 51 10.02 -16.12 -17.22
CA HIS A 51 9.33 -16.65 -18.38
C HIS A 51 8.85 -15.51 -19.27
N GLY A 52 9.62 -15.16 -20.30
CA GLY A 52 9.19 -14.20 -21.31
C GLY A 52 8.63 -14.86 -22.56
N GLU A 53 8.53 -14.08 -23.63
CA GLU A 53 7.85 -14.46 -24.88
C GLU A 53 8.48 -15.68 -25.59
N TRP A 54 9.78 -15.93 -25.37
CA TRP A 54 10.47 -17.09 -25.94
C TRP A 54 10.02 -18.41 -25.30
N CYS A 55 9.42 -18.38 -24.11
CA CYS A 55 8.89 -19.56 -23.46
C CYS A 55 7.47 -19.85 -23.97
N LYS A 56 7.35 -20.79 -24.93
CA LYS A 56 6.06 -21.19 -25.53
C LYS A 56 4.99 -21.56 -24.50
N THR A 57 5.39 -22.19 -23.40
CA THR A 57 4.47 -22.64 -22.35
C THR A 57 4.20 -21.57 -21.28
N ARG A 58 4.90 -20.42 -21.32
CA ARG A 58 4.81 -19.33 -20.33
C ARG A 58 4.83 -19.84 -18.88
N GLY A 59 5.65 -20.85 -18.62
CA GLY A 59 5.83 -21.46 -17.30
C GLY A 59 4.95 -22.64 -16.96
N ARG A 60 3.98 -23.00 -17.81
CA ARG A 60 3.25 -24.26 -17.64
C ARG A 60 4.20 -25.43 -17.98
N ASN A 61 4.52 -26.26 -16.99
CA ASN A 61 5.41 -27.42 -17.14
C ASN A 61 6.73 -27.07 -17.86
N CYS A 62 7.31 -25.90 -17.57
CA CYS A 62 8.62 -25.54 -18.11
C CYS A 62 9.72 -26.11 -17.21
N TRP A 63 10.67 -26.83 -17.80
CA TRP A 63 11.81 -27.44 -17.09
C TRP A 63 13.16 -26.86 -17.54
N ASN A 64 13.13 -25.82 -18.38
CA ASN A 64 14.34 -25.24 -18.93
C ASN A 64 15.00 -24.30 -17.92
N THR A 65 15.88 -24.86 -17.10
CA THR A 65 16.62 -24.12 -16.06
C THR A 65 17.80 -23.31 -16.61
N ASN A 66 18.02 -23.24 -17.92
CA ASN A 66 19.13 -22.44 -18.46
C ASN A 66 18.87 -20.95 -18.25
N LEU A 67 19.93 -20.14 -18.34
CA LEU A 67 19.80 -18.70 -18.23
C LEU A 67 19.19 -18.10 -19.50
N THR A 68 18.46 -17.00 -19.35
CA THR A 68 17.92 -16.24 -20.49
C THR A 68 18.99 -15.67 -21.42
N THR A 69 20.21 -15.49 -20.91
CA THR A 69 21.39 -15.00 -21.64
C THR A 69 22.04 -16.06 -22.52
N MET A 70 21.73 -17.35 -22.31
CA MET A 70 22.28 -18.43 -23.13
C MET A 70 21.57 -18.50 -24.49
N ASN A 71 22.26 -19.10 -25.48
CA ASN A 71 21.65 -19.42 -26.77
C ASN A 71 21.69 -20.94 -26.98
N PRO A 72 20.54 -21.65 -26.92
CA PRO A 72 19.16 -21.14 -26.86
C PRO A 72 18.75 -20.55 -25.50
N LYS A 73 17.86 -19.56 -25.52
CA LYS A 73 17.38 -18.85 -24.31
C LYS A 73 16.71 -19.81 -23.33
N GLY A 74 17.18 -19.81 -22.07
CA GLY A 74 16.57 -20.54 -20.96
C GLY A 74 15.47 -19.76 -20.24
N CYS A 75 14.91 -20.31 -19.16
CA CYS A 75 13.80 -19.70 -18.40
C CYS A 75 14.19 -19.29 -16.97
N CYS A 76 15.49 -19.07 -16.71
CA CYS A 76 15.97 -18.55 -15.43
C CYS A 76 16.79 -17.27 -15.59
N ILE A 77 16.76 -16.41 -14.58
CA ILE A 77 17.67 -15.28 -14.42
C ILE A 77 18.38 -15.36 -13.08
N TRP A 78 19.51 -14.68 -12.97
CA TRP A 78 20.11 -14.40 -11.68
C TRP A 78 19.52 -13.11 -11.13
N TYR A 79 19.05 -13.18 -9.90
CA TYR A 79 18.52 -12.05 -9.15
C TYR A 79 19.59 -11.59 -8.17
N ASN A 80 20.15 -10.40 -8.42
CA ASN A 80 21.23 -9.84 -7.61
C ASN A 80 20.67 -8.76 -6.69
N GLU A 81 20.03 -9.19 -5.59
CA GLU A 81 19.43 -8.27 -4.63
C GLU A 81 20.41 -7.28 -3.99
N PRO A 82 21.68 -7.64 -3.69
CA PRO A 82 22.67 -6.67 -3.24
C PRO A 82 22.88 -5.50 -4.22
N GLN A 83 22.85 -5.77 -5.52
CA GLN A 83 22.96 -4.73 -6.54
C GLN A 83 21.70 -3.85 -6.57
N TYR A 84 20.51 -4.46 -6.52
CA TYR A 84 19.25 -3.71 -6.49
C TYR A 84 19.15 -2.83 -5.24
N LEU A 85 19.62 -3.31 -4.10
CA LEU A 85 19.69 -2.51 -2.88
C LEU A 85 20.56 -1.27 -3.08
N ALA A 86 21.76 -1.41 -3.64
CA ALA A 86 22.64 -0.29 -3.93
C ALA A 86 22.01 0.74 -4.89
N GLU A 87 21.34 0.28 -5.94
CA GLU A 87 20.62 1.16 -6.88
C GLU A 87 19.43 1.90 -6.23
N ILE A 88 18.78 1.27 -5.25
CA ILE A 88 17.71 1.89 -4.45
C ILE A 88 18.29 2.95 -3.50
N GLU A 89 19.37 2.65 -2.80
CA GLU A 89 20.05 3.59 -1.89
C GLU A 89 20.57 4.82 -2.61
N GLU A 90 21.18 4.63 -3.79
CA GLU A 90 21.63 5.72 -4.66
C GLU A 90 20.45 6.61 -5.08
N HIS A 91 19.30 6.01 -5.42
CA HIS A 91 18.12 6.75 -5.85
C HIS A 91 17.44 7.52 -4.72
N LEU A 92 17.40 6.94 -3.52
CA LEU A 92 16.86 7.60 -2.33
C LEU A 92 17.85 8.59 -1.71
N ASN A 93 19.13 8.51 -2.10
CA ASN A 93 20.24 9.26 -1.52
C ASN A 93 20.32 9.10 0.02
N VAL A 94 19.97 7.91 0.50
CA VAL A 94 19.93 7.52 1.91
C VAL A 94 20.39 6.06 2.01
N THR A 95 21.22 5.77 3.01
CA THR A 95 21.60 4.39 3.36
C THR A 95 20.49 3.76 4.19
N ILE A 96 19.97 2.61 3.73
CA ILE A 96 18.90 1.90 4.44
C ILE A 96 19.52 1.19 5.64
N GLN A 97 18.95 1.39 6.82
CA GLN A 97 19.43 0.74 8.04
C GLN A 97 19.24 -0.78 7.93
N GLN A 98 20.30 -1.52 8.25
CA GLN A 98 20.29 -2.97 8.31
C GLN A 98 20.03 -3.40 9.76
N ILE A 99 19.22 -4.44 9.93
CA ILE A 99 18.88 -5.00 11.24
C ILE A 99 19.87 -6.12 11.56
N GLU A 100 20.44 -6.09 12.75
CA GLU A 100 21.33 -7.13 13.25
C GLU A 100 20.56 -8.43 13.58
N PRO A 101 21.24 -9.56 13.80
CA PRO A 101 20.57 -10.84 14.11
C PRO A 101 19.68 -10.84 15.35
N ASP A 102 19.77 -9.81 16.19
CA ASP A 102 18.91 -9.59 17.35
C ASP A 102 17.49 -9.13 16.95
N MET A 103 17.25 -8.84 15.66
CA MET A 103 15.97 -8.43 15.08
C MET A 103 15.39 -7.18 15.75
N VAL A 104 16.24 -6.35 16.35
CA VAL A 104 15.82 -5.10 17.00
C VAL A 104 15.71 -4.02 15.93
N VAL A 105 14.48 -3.60 15.64
CA VAL A 105 14.22 -2.49 14.72
C VAL A 105 14.60 -1.18 15.43
N PRO A 106 15.53 -0.38 14.88
CA PRO A 106 15.89 0.90 15.48
C PRO A 106 14.69 1.84 15.54
N HIS A 107 14.52 2.51 16.67
CA HIS A 107 13.53 3.57 16.81
C HIS A 107 14.13 4.88 16.26
N ASP A 108 13.88 5.17 14.99
CA ASP A 108 14.22 6.49 14.45
C ASP A 108 13.19 7.52 14.94
N ASP A 109 13.63 8.40 15.84
CA ASP A 109 12.87 9.56 16.26
C ASP A 109 12.85 10.58 15.12
N PHE A 110 11.78 10.55 14.31
CA PHE A 110 11.56 11.60 13.32
C PHE A 110 11.20 12.91 14.04
N ASP A 111 12.16 13.85 14.08
CA ASP A 111 12.00 15.22 14.59
C ASP A 111 11.38 15.32 15.99
N GLY A 112 11.63 14.33 16.87
CA GLY A 112 11.10 14.29 18.25
C GLY A 112 9.57 14.36 18.38
N LYS A 113 8.82 14.19 17.28
CA LYS A 113 7.36 14.37 17.23
C LYS A 113 6.59 13.09 16.97
N VAL A 114 7.22 12.07 16.38
CA VAL A 114 6.53 10.82 16.03
C VAL A 114 7.45 9.61 16.19
N VAL A 115 7.15 8.80 17.21
CA VAL A 115 7.82 7.52 17.47
C VAL A 115 7.00 6.39 16.82
N TYR A 116 7.63 5.53 16.02
CA TYR A 116 6.97 4.34 15.48
C TYR A 116 6.62 3.36 16.61
N GLY A 117 5.37 2.87 16.63
CA GLY A 117 4.86 1.97 17.68
C GLY A 117 4.29 2.66 18.91
N GLN A 118 4.49 3.98 19.06
CA GLN A 118 3.89 4.73 20.18
C GLN A 118 2.55 5.31 19.75
N LYS A 119 1.46 4.83 20.36
CA LYS A 119 0.17 5.51 20.31
C LYS A 119 0.40 6.88 20.94
N ARG A 120 0.13 7.99 20.23
CA ARG A 120 0.10 9.32 20.86
C ARG A 120 -0.70 9.17 22.16
N LEU A 121 -0.08 9.47 23.31
CA LEU A 121 -0.78 9.62 24.58
C LEU A 121 -1.73 10.79 24.41
N ASN A 122 -2.93 10.53 23.89
CA ASN A 122 -4.13 11.34 23.96
C ASN A 122 -3.99 12.87 24.02
N THR A 123 -3.05 13.46 23.29
CA THR A 123 -3.23 14.81 22.76
C THR A 123 -3.89 14.62 21.41
N GLY A 124 -5.14 14.16 21.44
CA GLY A 124 -6.03 14.39 20.31
C GLY A 124 -5.97 15.89 20.07
N SER A 125 -5.48 16.31 18.89
CA SER A 125 -6.06 17.52 18.33
C SER A 125 -7.56 17.31 18.44
N GLY A 126 -8.30 18.31 18.93
CA GLY A 126 -9.76 18.26 19.07
C GLY A 126 -10.49 18.15 17.72
N TYR A 127 -9.96 17.35 16.80
CA TYR A 127 -10.52 16.96 15.54
C TYR A 127 -11.71 16.06 15.85
N GLN A 128 -12.84 16.71 16.14
CA GLN A 128 -14.16 16.12 16.04
C GLN A 128 -14.21 15.40 14.68
N THR A 129 -14.30 14.08 14.72
CA THR A 129 -14.43 13.21 13.56
C THR A 129 -15.42 13.84 12.57
N HIS A 130 -15.12 13.76 11.27
CA HIS A 130 -15.97 14.28 10.20
C HIS A 130 -17.47 13.91 10.38
N THR A 131 -17.75 12.78 11.03
CA THR A 131 -19.09 12.35 11.46
C THR A 131 -19.83 13.38 12.34
N ALA A 132 -19.17 14.07 13.25
CA ALA A 132 -19.77 15.11 14.09
C ALA A 132 -20.06 16.40 13.29
N GLN A 133 -19.21 16.72 12.31
CA GLN A 133 -19.42 17.85 11.40
C GLN A 133 -20.56 17.60 10.42
N MET A 134 -20.80 16.34 10.02
CA MET A 134 -21.89 15.96 9.12
C MET A 134 -23.25 15.79 9.83
N ALA A 135 -23.28 15.71 11.16
CA ALA A 135 -24.51 15.55 11.93
C ALA A 135 -25.61 16.61 11.62
N PRO A 136 -25.31 17.93 11.56
CA PRO A 136 -26.32 18.92 11.20
C PRO A 136 -26.81 18.78 9.75
N ILE A 137 -25.92 18.46 8.81
CA ILE A 137 -26.25 18.30 7.39
C ILE A 137 -27.16 17.08 7.18
N VAL A 138 -26.87 15.96 7.83
CA VAL A 138 -27.71 14.75 7.77
C VAL A 138 -29.09 15.02 8.36
N LYS A 139 -29.19 15.81 9.43
CA LYS A 139 -30.47 16.20 10.03
C LYS A 139 -31.31 17.06 9.07
N GLU A 140 -30.67 17.98 8.35
CA GLU A 140 -31.34 18.81 7.35
C GLU A 140 -31.82 17.98 6.15
N LEU A 141 -30.98 17.07 5.63
CA LEU A 141 -31.36 16.15 4.55
C LEU A 141 -32.55 15.27 4.92
N CYS A 142 -32.58 14.73 6.15
CA CYS A 142 -33.69 13.92 6.64
C CYS A 142 -35.02 14.71 6.66
N LYS A 143 -34.98 16.02 6.96
CA LYS A 143 -36.15 16.89 6.94
C LYS A 143 -36.67 17.09 5.51
N ILE A 144 -35.77 17.43 4.59
CA ILE A 144 -36.12 17.65 3.17
C ILE A 144 -36.67 16.37 2.55
N GLU A 145 -36.09 15.21 2.87
CA GLU A 145 -36.59 13.91 2.42
C GLU A 145 -38.02 13.67 2.91
N SER A 146 -38.28 13.92 4.20
CA SER A 146 -39.61 13.73 4.80
C SER A 146 -40.65 14.64 4.14
N GLU A 147 -40.30 15.90 3.87
CA GLU A 147 -41.19 16.84 3.16
C GLU A 147 -41.47 16.39 1.72
N ALA A 148 -40.45 15.92 1.00
CA ALA A 148 -40.62 15.40 -0.36
C ALA A 148 -41.52 14.15 -0.38
N GLN A 149 -41.37 13.24 0.58
CA GLN A 149 -42.21 12.05 0.73
C GLN A 149 -43.66 12.42 1.05
N LEU A 150 -43.89 13.41 1.93
CA LEU A 150 -45.23 13.91 2.23
C LEU A 150 -45.91 14.54 1.01
N ILE A 151 -45.18 15.35 0.23
CA ILE A 151 -45.69 15.95 -1.01
C ILE A 151 -46.05 14.85 -2.02
N TYR A 152 -45.22 13.82 -2.16
CA TYR A 152 -45.49 12.69 -3.04
C TYR A 152 -46.76 11.95 -2.62
N LEU A 153 -46.90 11.62 -1.34
CA LEU A 153 -48.09 10.94 -0.81
C LEU A 153 -49.35 11.80 -0.98
N GLN A 154 -49.28 13.10 -0.71
CA GLN A 154 -50.41 14.01 -0.92
C GLN A 154 -50.84 14.05 -2.39
N ARG A 155 -49.90 14.17 -3.32
CA ARG A 155 -50.20 14.17 -4.77
C ARG A 155 -50.76 12.82 -5.23
N HIS A 156 -50.21 11.72 -4.74
CA HIS A 156 -50.62 10.37 -5.15
C HIS A 156 -51.96 9.96 -4.54
N LEU A 157 -52.27 10.40 -3.31
CA LEU A 157 -53.57 10.14 -2.65
C LEU A 157 -54.66 11.11 -3.12
N ALA A 158 -54.32 12.37 -3.46
CA ALA A 158 -55.27 13.32 -4.06
C ALA A 158 -55.68 12.93 -5.49
N GLY A 159 -54.88 12.12 -6.18
CA GLY A 159 -55.26 11.51 -7.47
C GLY A 159 -56.33 10.42 -7.36
N PHE A 160 -56.66 9.94 -6.15
CA PHE A 160 -57.69 8.93 -5.92
C PHE A 160 -59.06 9.51 -5.51
N SER A 161 -59.21 10.82 -5.33
CA SER A 161 -60.47 11.46 -4.93
C SER A 161 -61.33 11.99 -6.09
N HIS A 162 -60.97 11.69 -7.34
CA HIS A 162 -61.78 11.95 -8.54
C HIS A 162 -62.08 10.64 -9.28
N GLY A 163 -62.77 9.73 -8.60
CA GLY A 163 -63.46 8.57 -9.16
C GLY A 163 -64.90 8.57 -8.65
#